data_AF-A0A131YAX1-F1
#
_entry.id   AF-A0A131YAX1-F1
#
_cell.length_a   1.000
_cell.length_b   1.000
_cell.length_c   1.000
_cell.angle_alpha   90.00
_cell.angle_beta   90.00
_cell.angle_gamma   90.00
#
_symmetry.space_group_name_H-M   'P 1'
#
loop_
_entity.id
_entity.type
_entity.pdbx_description
1 polymer ?
#
loop_
_entity_poly.entity_id
_entity_poly.type
_entity_poly.pdbx_seq_one_letter_code
_entity_poly.pdbx_strand_id
1 'polypeptide(L)'
;MSAGRRSPPDDDLFCCCEYESELGERTHLLACLCDCEAIDDAFERIVTRRPVPPVYWSRISSTVMDRIRVPWFGGARRVEPDVLSAVVLLPTVLLLACHSWTVLLVTFSLLPVCLILIHRRASKNKTRTRFFLSWTVTSLVLLLGVFHLEVVPYLEILYSENFFLMTMVTFTCICGYLVHSNPGYVGPVAAEMVKSSNTAASCSVDFAYGEGDTCTVCQLLKPPRCSHCHFCGHCVLKRDHHCVWLDTCVGERNHRAFILGLAGLVVSLLYGSNLTLTTVCRPRTLWGTVLVPESCSEVYEDIHMSLCFVSAVYALLVAVPVALMLLQQLWLVALNTTIYELRRHRIGTYSRGIWTNCKMFWFPDRR
;
A
#
# COMPACT_ATOMS: atom_id res chain seq x y z
N MET A 1 14.50 35.51 -28.80
CA MET A 1 13.05 35.79 -28.73
C MET A 1 12.37 34.61 -28.07
N SER A 2 11.99 34.78 -26.80
CA SER A 2 11.36 33.74 -25.98
C SER A 2 9.94 33.46 -26.48
N ALA A 3 9.67 32.21 -26.85
CA ALA A 3 8.32 31.73 -27.08
C ALA A 3 7.57 31.75 -25.74
N GLY A 4 6.69 32.74 -25.57
CA GLY A 4 5.81 32.85 -24.41
C GLY A 4 4.88 31.64 -24.37
N ARG A 5 4.89 30.92 -23.23
CA ARG A 5 3.79 30.03 -22.86
C ARG A 5 2.55 30.89 -22.73
N ARG A 6 1.60 30.76 -23.66
CA ARG A 6 0.23 31.26 -23.45
C ARG A 6 -0.37 30.45 -22.30
N SER A 7 -0.81 31.12 -21.26
CA SER A 7 -1.77 30.57 -20.30
C SER A 7 -3.02 30.12 -21.06
N PRO A 8 -3.61 28.95 -20.73
CA PRO A 8 -4.90 28.57 -21.30
C PRO A 8 -5.98 29.62 -20.91
N PRO A 9 -7.00 29.83 -21.75
CA PRO A 9 -8.10 30.75 -21.43
C PRO A 9 -8.82 30.32 -20.14
N ASP A 10 -9.30 31.29 -19.36
CA ASP A 10 -9.94 31.06 -18.05
C ASP A 10 -11.20 30.17 -18.11
N ASP A 11 -11.77 29.94 -19.30
CA ASP A 11 -12.94 29.06 -19.52
C ASP A 11 -12.62 27.55 -19.46
N ASP A 12 -11.34 27.17 -19.57
CA ASP A 12 -10.88 25.76 -19.55
C ASP A 12 -10.56 25.26 -18.12
N LEU A 13 -10.68 26.11 -17.09
CA LEU A 13 -10.42 25.72 -15.71
C LEU A 13 -11.68 25.13 -15.05
N PHE A 14 -11.65 23.83 -14.78
CA PHE A 14 -12.69 23.19 -13.96
C PHE A 14 -12.65 23.74 -12.53
N CYS A 15 -13.82 24.14 -12.00
CA CYS A 15 -13.97 24.37 -10.57
C CYS A 15 -13.76 23.05 -9.81
N CYS A 16 -13.40 23.10 -8.51
CA CYS A 16 -13.06 21.91 -7.72
C CYS A 16 -14.15 20.81 -7.71
N CYS A 17 -15.39 21.18 -8.01
CA CYS A 17 -16.57 20.30 -8.04
C CYS A 17 -17.05 19.95 -9.46
N GLU A 18 -16.39 20.45 -10.50
CA GLU A 18 -16.73 20.21 -11.89
C GLU A 18 -15.80 19.19 -12.53
N TYR A 19 -16.30 18.45 -13.50
CA TYR A 19 -15.52 17.49 -14.26
C TYR A 19 -16.11 17.26 -15.64
N GLU A 20 -15.31 16.69 -16.54
CA GLU A 20 -15.79 16.17 -17.81
C GLU A 20 -16.19 14.70 -17.65
N SER A 21 -17.43 14.37 -18.01
CA SER A 21 -17.97 13.01 -18.03
C SER A 21 -17.32 12.17 -19.13
N GLU A 22 -17.52 10.85 -19.09
CA GLU A 22 -17.05 9.96 -20.18
C GLU A 22 -17.65 10.29 -21.56
N LEU A 23 -18.72 11.09 -21.60
CA LEU A 23 -19.39 11.56 -22.83
C LEU A 23 -18.83 12.90 -23.35
N GLY A 24 -17.83 13.49 -22.67
CA GLY A 24 -17.26 14.79 -23.05
C GLY A 24 -18.07 15.99 -22.57
N GLU A 25 -19.07 15.77 -21.70
CA GLU A 25 -19.92 16.85 -21.18
C GLU A 25 -19.40 17.36 -19.83
N ARG A 26 -19.41 18.68 -19.64
CA ARG A 26 -19.09 19.32 -18.36
C ARG A 26 -20.21 19.07 -17.37
N THR A 27 -19.90 18.41 -16.26
CA THR A 27 -20.85 18.00 -15.21
C THR A 27 -20.36 18.45 -13.83
N HIS A 28 -21.27 18.47 -12.85
CA HIS A 28 -20.99 18.89 -11.48
C HIS A 28 -21.24 17.74 -10.47
N LEU A 29 -20.43 17.66 -9.40
CA LEU A 29 -20.53 16.64 -8.34
C LEU A 29 -21.94 16.51 -7.73
N LEU A 30 -22.64 17.63 -7.57
CA LEU A 30 -23.99 17.68 -6.97
C LEU A 30 -25.11 17.21 -7.91
N ALA A 31 -24.82 16.89 -9.18
CA ALA A 31 -25.78 16.26 -10.09
C ALA A 31 -26.05 14.78 -9.71
N CYS A 32 -26.02 14.45 -8.41
CA CYS A 32 -26.05 13.13 -7.78
C CYS A 32 -27.05 12.17 -8.44
N LEU A 33 -26.55 11.36 -9.39
CA LEU A 33 -27.34 10.43 -10.22
C LEU A 33 -28.53 11.06 -10.98
N CYS A 34 -28.62 12.38 -11.05
CA CYS A 34 -29.61 13.10 -11.84
C CYS A 34 -29.38 12.78 -13.33
N ASP A 35 -30.45 12.46 -14.07
CA ASP A 35 -30.41 12.04 -15.48
C ASP A 35 -29.73 10.67 -15.72
N CYS A 36 -29.92 9.70 -14.83
CA CYS A 36 -29.50 8.33 -15.07
C CYS A 36 -30.64 7.49 -15.64
N GLU A 37 -30.84 7.54 -16.97
CA GLU A 37 -31.84 6.73 -17.69
C GLU A 37 -31.77 5.24 -17.33
N ALA A 38 -30.56 4.71 -17.08
CA ALA A 38 -30.37 3.32 -16.70
C ALA A 38 -30.92 2.97 -15.30
N ILE A 39 -30.87 3.91 -14.34
CA ILE A 39 -31.46 3.74 -13.01
C ILE A 39 -32.97 3.86 -13.11
N ASP A 40 -33.48 4.84 -13.86
CA ASP A 40 -34.91 5.05 -14.06
C ASP A 40 -35.56 3.83 -14.72
N ASP A 41 -34.96 3.32 -15.81
CA ASP A 41 -35.40 2.10 -16.50
C ASP A 41 -35.37 0.86 -15.58
N ALA A 42 -34.35 0.73 -14.74
CA ALA A 42 -34.23 -0.39 -13.82
C ALA A 42 -35.29 -0.30 -12.70
N PHE A 43 -35.52 0.90 -12.17
CA PHE A 43 -36.55 1.15 -11.18
C PHE A 43 -37.95 0.88 -11.76
N GLU A 44 -38.25 1.36 -12.97
CA GLU A 44 -39.52 1.11 -13.65
C GLU A 44 -39.74 -0.39 -13.87
N ARG A 45 -38.71 -1.14 -14.28
CA ARG A 45 -38.80 -2.61 -14.42
C ARG A 45 -39.07 -3.30 -13.09
N ILE A 46 -38.43 -2.86 -12.00
CA ILE A 46 -38.67 -3.40 -10.65
C ILE A 46 -40.12 -3.14 -10.22
N VAL A 47 -40.60 -1.90 -10.39
CA VAL A 47 -41.99 -1.50 -10.06
C VAL A 47 -42.99 -2.28 -10.90
N THR A 48 -42.72 -2.50 -12.18
CA THR A 48 -43.57 -3.27 -13.11
C THR A 48 -43.36 -4.79 -13.04
N ARG A 49 -42.57 -5.28 -12.07
CA ARG A 49 -42.23 -6.72 -11.86
C ARG A 49 -41.64 -7.41 -13.10
N ARG A 50 -40.90 -6.67 -13.91
CA ARG A 50 -40.13 -7.20 -15.05
C ARG A 50 -38.69 -7.50 -14.61
N PRO A 51 -38.07 -8.60 -15.10
CA PRO A 51 -36.67 -8.88 -14.80
C PRO A 51 -35.75 -7.79 -15.39
N VAL A 52 -34.73 -7.40 -14.62
CA VAL A 52 -33.69 -6.44 -15.04
C VAL A 52 -32.52 -7.23 -15.64
N PRO A 53 -32.23 -7.09 -16.95
CA PRO A 53 -31.09 -7.76 -17.58
C PRO A 53 -29.75 -7.33 -16.96
N PRO A 54 -28.74 -8.21 -16.92
CA PRO A 54 -27.41 -7.92 -16.35
C PRO A 54 -26.70 -6.71 -17.00
N VAL A 55 -27.05 -6.39 -18.25
CA VAL A 55 -26.52 -5.22 -18.97
C VAL A 55 -26.92 -3.90 -18.28
N TYR A 56 -28.11 -3.80 -17.70
CA TYR A 56 -28.54 -2.60 -16.98
C TYR A 56 -27.70 -2.39 -15.72
N TRP A 57 -27.43 -3.47 -14.97
CA TRP A 57 -26.54 -3.39 -13.79
C TRP A 57 -25.13 -2.94 -14.13
N SER A 58 -24.59 -3.37 -15.28
CA SER A 58 -23.29 -2.86 -15.75
C SER A 58 -23.32 -1.37 -16.08
N ARG A 59 -24.41 -0.87 -16.70
CA ARG A 59 -24.58 0.56 -17.04
C ARG A 59 -24.76 1.43 -15.80
N ILE A 60 -25.62 0.98 -14.87
CA ILE A 60 -25.80 1.67 -13.58
C ILE A 60 -24.47 1.73 -12.83
N SER A 61 -23.75 0.60 -12.75
CA SER A 61 -22.45 0.56 -12.10
C SER A 61 -21.45 1.50 -12.78
N SER A 62 -21.37 1.54 -14.11
CA SER A 62 -20.47 2.48 -14.81
C SER A 62 -20.84 3.94 -14.55
N THR A 63 -22.13 4.30 -14.58
CA THR A 63 -22.58 5.66 -14.34
C THR A 63 -22.36 6.09 -12.89
N VAL A 64 -22.70 5.23 -11.92
CA VAL A 64 -22.43 5.47 -10.50
C VAL A 64 -20.93 5.64 -10.27
N MET A 65 -20.09 4.77 -10.83
CA MET A 65 -18.64 4.84 -10.68
C MET A 65 -17.98 6.00 -11.46
N ASP A 66 -18.63 6.54 -12.50
CA ASP A 66 -18.19 7.77 -13.15
C ASP A 66 -18.50 9.01 -12.30
N ARG A 67 -19.62 8.99 -11.58
CA ARG A 67 -20.09 10.12 -10.77
C ARG A 67 -19.53 10.16 -9.34
N ILE A 68 -19.03 9.04 -8.81
CA ILE A 68 -18.27 9.03 -7.55
C ILE A 68 -16.90 9.66 -7.79
N ARG A 69 -16.82 10.97 -7.54
CA ARG A 69 -15.61 11.78 -7.63
C ARG A 69 -15.42 12.58 -6.34
N VAL A 70 -14.18 12.90 -5.99
CA VAL A 70 -13.84 13.73 -4.83
C VAL A 70 -13.44 15.12 -5.32
N PRO A 71 -13.91 16.20 -4.67
CA PRO A 71 -13.51 17.55 -5.05
C PRO A 71 -12.00 17.72 -4.91
N TRP A 72 -11.35 18.27 -5.92
CA TRP A 72 -9.90 18.48 -5.89
C TRP A 72 -9.52 19.78 -6.59
N PHE A 73 -8.37 20.34 -6.24
CA PHE A 73 -7.85 21.53 -6.90
C PHE A 73 -7.60 21.25 -8.39
N GLY A 74 -8.32 21.98 -9.25
CA GLY A 74 -8.29 21.79 -10.71
C GLY A 74 -9.29 20.78 -11.27
N GLY A 75 -10.36 20.44 -10.52
CA GLY A 75 -11.47 19.62 -10.99
C GLY A 75 -11.69 18.34 -10.16
N ALA A 76 -12.93 17.85 -10.14
CA ALA A 76 -13.29 16.66 -9.39
C ALA A 76 -12.64 15.39 -9.98
N ARG A 77 -11.94 14.63 -9.13
CA ARG A 77 -11.20 13.43 -9.55
C ARG A 77 -11.98 12.16 -9.28
N ARG A 78 -12.03 11.27 -10.28
CA ARG A 78 -12.68 9.96 -10.17
C ARG A 78 -12.02 9.11 -9.10
N VAL A 79 -12.83 8.51 -8.23
CA VAL A 79 -12.36 7.55 -7.22
C VAL A 79 -12.47 6.15 -7.82
N GLU A 80 -11.35 5.43 -7.85
CA GLU A 80 -11.38 4.03 -8.29
C GLU A 80 -12.17 3.16 -7.30
N PRO A 81 -12.99 2.20 -7.77
CA PRO A 81 -13.79 1.33 -6.89
C PRO A 81 -12.95 0.60 -5.85
N ASP A 82 -11.75 0.20 -6.23
CA ASP A 82 -10.75 -0.43 -5.35
C ASP A 82 -10.38 0.46 -4.16
N VAL A 83 -10.22 1.77 -4.39
CA VAL A 83 -9.88 2.74 -3.34
C VAL A 83 -11.08 2.96 -2.42
N LEU A 84 -12.26 3.19 -3.00
CA LEU A 84 -13.50 3.39 -2.23
C LEU A 84 -13.81 2.18 -1.33
N SER A 85 -13.65 0.97 -1.87
CA SER A 85 -13.93 -0.25 -1.12
C SER A 85 -13.05 -0.39 0.12
N ALA A 86 -11.76 -0.05 0.05
CA ALA A 86 -10.88 -0.06 1.23
C ALA A 86 -11.25 1.03 2.25
N VAL A 87 -11.55 2.24 1.77
CA VAL A 87 -11.93 3.40 2.61
C VAL A 87 -13.23 3.15 3.38
N VAL A 88 -14.17 2.40 2.81
CA VAL A 88 -15.45 2.07 3.47
C VAL A 88 -15.34 0.79 4.32
N LEU A 89 -14.69 -0.25 3.79
CA LEU A 89 -14.66 -1.56 4.44
C LEU A 89 -13.90 -1.55 5.76
N LEU A 90 -12.72 -0.90 5.82
CA LEU A 90 -11.91 -0.91 7.03
C LEU A 90 -12.59 -0.22 8.22
N PRO A 91 -13.07 1.04 8.13
CA PRO A 91 -13.82 1.65 9.22
C PRO A 91 -15.03 0.83 9.64
N THR A 92 -15.78 0.27 8.68
CA THR A 92 -16.96 -0.56 8.97
C THR A 92 -16.59 -1.79 9.78
N VAL A 93 -15.49 -2.47 9.43
CA VAL A 93 -15.00 -3.64 10.17
C VAL A 93 -14.57 -3.26 11.60
N LEU A 94 -13.87 -2.13 11.76
CA LEU A 94 -13.45 -1.65 13.08
C LEU A 94 -14.66 -1.27 13.96
N LEU A 95 -15.63 -0.53 13.41
CA LEU A 95 -16.85 -0.17 14.14
C LEU A 95 -17.70 -1.38 14.51
N LEU A 96 -17.82 -2.36 13.61
CA LEU A 96 -18.53 -3.61 13.90
C LEU A 96 -17.86 -4.36 15.06
N ALA A 97 -16.53 -4.40 15.08
CA ALA A 97 -15.76 -5.03 16.15
C ALA A 97 -15.89 -4.32 17.52
N CYS A 98 -16.38 -3.08 17.55
CA CYS A 98 -16.65 -2.34 18.79
C CYS A 98 -17.94 -2.80 19.51
N HIS A 99 -18.76 -3.68 18.93
CA HIS A 99 -20.00 -4.11 19.58
C HIS A 99 -19.80 -5.12 20.71
N SER A 100 -18.86 -6.07 20.58
CA SER A 100 -18.55 -7.06 21.60
C SER A 100 -17.28 -7.86 21.27
N TRP A 101 -16.72 -8.53 22.28
CA TRP A 101 -15.60 -9.45 22.13
C TRP A 101 -15.83 -10.57 21.11
N THR A 102 -17.04 -11.13 21.04
CA THR A 102 -17.37 -12.20 20.10
C THR A 102 -17.35 -11.68 18.67
N VAL A 103 -17.93 -10.50 18.44
CA VAL A 103 -17.93 -9.84 17.13
C VAL A 103 -16.50 -9.48 16.71
N LEU A 104 -15.68 -8.93 17.60
CA LEU A 104 -14.25 -8.67 17.36
C LEU A 104 -13.52 -9.93 16.87
N LEU A 105 -13.65 -11.04 17.60
CA LEU A 105 -12.97 -12.29 17.23
C LEU A 105 -13.41 -12.80 15.86
N VAL A 106 -14.71 -12.76 15.57
CA VAL A 106 -15.26 -13.19 14.28
C VAL A 106 -14.77 -12.28 13.15
N THR A 107 -14.90 -10.95 13.29
CA THR A 107 -14.52 -10.00 12.24
C THR A 107 -13.03 -10.04 11.94
N PHE A 108 -12.18 -10.07 12.98
CA PHE A 108 -10.72 -10.10 12.82
C PHE A 108 -10.19 -11.47 12.35
N SER A 109 -10.92 -12.56 12.61
CA SER A 109 -10.58 -13.87 12.02
C SER A 109 -10.95 -13.95 10.54
N LEU A 110 -12.08 -13.36 10.13
CA LEU A 110 -12.54 -13.36 8.74
C LEU A 110 -11.76 -12.37 7.87
N LEU A 111 -11.30 -11.25 8.42
CA LEU A 111 -10.63 -10.19 7.68
C LEU A 111 -9.39 -10.69 6.89
N PRO A 112 -8.42 -11.40 7.48
CA PRO A 112 -7.28 -11.95 6.74
C PRO A 112 -7.70 -12.90 5.60
N VAL A 113 -8.75 -13.72 5.83
CA VAL A 113 -9.28 -14.62 4.81
C VAL A 113 -9.80 -13.82 3.61
N CYS A 114 -10.61 -12.79 3.87
CA CYS A 114 -11.12 -11.90 2.83
C CYS A 114 -9.99 -11.22 2.04
N LEU A 115 -8.99 -10.66 2.73
CA LEU A 115 -7.85 -9.99 2.08
C LEU A 115 -7.03 -10.96 1.22
N ILE A 116 -6.83 -12.20 1.68
CA ILE A 116 -6.15 -13.25 0.91
C ILE A 116 -6.96 -13.62 -0.34
N LEU A 117 -8.29 -13.76 -0.23
CA LEU A 117 -9.14 -14.07 -1.37
C LEU A 117 -9.11 -12.96 -2.43
N ILE A 118 -9.19 -11.70 -2.01
CA ILE A 118 -9.05 -10.53 -2.90
C ILE A 118 -7.69 -10.56 -3.59
N HIS A 119 -6.61 -10.77 -2.83
CA HIS A 119 -5.25 -10.84 -3.36
C HIS A 119 -5.10 -11.97 -4.40
N ARG A 120 -5.58 -13.16 -4.08
CA ARG A 120 -5.50 -14.33 -4.97
C ARG A 120 -6.30 -14.11 -6.25
N ARG A 121 -7.48 -13.49 -6.17
CA ARG A 121 -8.29 -13.14 -7.34
C ARG A 121 -7.57 -12.13 -8.23
N ALA A 122 -7.06 -11.04 -7.66
CA ALA A 122 -6.30 -10.04 -8.41
C ALA A 122 -5.03 -10.62 -9.06
N SER A 123 -4.30 -11.47 -8.31
CA SER A 123 -3.09 -12.13 -8.80
C SER A 123 -3.38 -13.12 -9.93
N LYS A 124 -4.44 -13.94 -9.80
CA LYS A 124 -4.87 -14.89 -10.85
C LYS A 124 -5.23 -14.18 -12.15
N ASN A 125 -5.92 -13.05 -12.04
CA ASN A 125 -6.34 -12.26 -13.21
C ASN A 125 -5.23 -11.34 -13.72
N LYS A 126 -4.06 -11.30 -13.07
CA LYS A 126 -2.93 -10.39 -13.36
C LYS A 126 -3.37 -8.92 -13.44
N THR A 127 -4.41 -8.56 -12.69
CA THR A 127 -4.93 -7.20 -12.62
C THR A 127 -4.17 -6.42 -11.55
N ARG A 128 -3.67 -5.23 -11.92
CA ARG A 128 -3.13 -4.28 -10.94
C ARG A 128 -4.31 -3.69 -10.17
N THR A 129 -4.24 -3.72 -8.84
CA THR A 129 -5.29 -3.21 -7.95
C THR A 129 -4.67 -2.23 -6.95
N ARG A 130 -5.37 -1.12 -6.69
CA ARG A 130 -4.97 -0.13 -5.68
C ARG A 130 -5.60 -0.37 -4.31
N PHE A 131 -6.41 -1.41 -4.18
CA PHE A 131 -7.12 -1.74 -2.95
C PHE A 131 -6.18 -1.86 -1.76
N PHE A 132 -5.06 -2.58 -1.91
CA PHE A 132 -4.10 -2.82 -0.82
C PHE A 132 -3.33 -1.56 -0.42
N LEU A 133 -2.95 -0.71 -1.38
CA LEU A 133 -2.35 0.59 -1.08
C LEU A 133 -3.34 1.48 -0.33
N SER A 134 -4.58 1.55 -0.82
CA SER A 134 -5.65 2.30 -0.16
C SER A 134 -5.91 1.78 1.25
N TRP A 135 -5.94 0.46 1.44
CA TRP A 135 -6.08 -0.17 2.75
C TRP A 135 -4.96 0.26 3.72
N THR A 136 -3.70 0.27 3.26
CA THR A 136 -2.55 0.74 4.05
C THR A 136 -2.71 2.20 4.45
N VAL A 137 -3.06 3.08 3.51
CA VAL A 137 -3.23 4.52 3.77
C VAL A 137 -4.41 4.78 4.71
N THR A 138 -5.56 4.14 4.47
CA THR A 138 -6.73 4.23 5.36
C THR A 138 -6.40 3.72 6.75
N SER A 139 -5.67 2.61 6.88
CA SER A 139 -5.22 2.09 8.19
C SER A 139 -4.38 3.11 8.94
N LEU A 140 -3.42 3.74 8.26
CA LEU A 140 -2.58 4.77 8.87
C LEU A 140 -3.41 5.96 9.37
N VAL A 141 -4.31 6.48 8.52
CA VAL A 141 -5.17 7.62 8.87
C VAL A 141 -6.10 7.30 10.03
N LEU A 142 -6.74 6.13 10.02
CA LEU A 142 -7.65 5.73 11.11
C LEU A 142 -6.91 5.52 12.43
N LEU A 143 -5.77 4.82 12.41
CA LEU A 143 -5.00 4.57 13.63
C LEU A 143 -4.47 5.87 14.24
N LEU A 144 -3.95 6.79 13.41
CA LEU A 144 -3.51 8.11 13.89
C LEU A 144 -4.68 8.98 14.34
N GLY A 145 -5.82 8.90 13.64
CA GLY A 145 -7.04 9.62 13.98
C GLY A 145 -7.57 9.20 15.35
N VAL A 146 -7.75 7.90 15.57
CA VAL A 146 -8.17 7.36 16.87
C VAL A 146 -7.14 7.71 17.95
N PHE A 147 -5.85 7.58 17.68
CA PHE A 147 -4.81 7.94 18.65
C PHE A 147 -4.89 9.42 19.07
N HIS A 148 -4.99 10.35 18.13
CA HIS A 148 -4.99 11.77 18.46
C HIS A 148 -6.33 12.35 18.92
N LEU A 149 -7.46 11.80 18.46
CA LEU A 149 -8.79 12.30 18.81
C LEU A 149 -9.36 11.64 20.06
N GLU A 150 -8.98 10.39 20.31
CA GLU A 150 -9.51 9.62 21.45
C GLU A 150 -8.42 9.38 22.49
N VAL A 151 -7.25 8.85 22.12
CA VAL A 151 -6.25 8.43 23.13
C VAL A 151 -5.56 9.63 23.80
N VAL A 152 -5.11 10.62 23.00
CA VAL A 152 -4.41 11.81 23.52
C VAL A 152 -5.30 12.72 24.39
N PRO A 153 -6.57 13.02 24.04
CA PRO A 153 -7.39 13.94 24.82
C PRO A 153 -7.99 13.31 26.07
N TYR A 154 -8.33 12.01 26.03
CA TYR A 154 -8.99 11.36 27.15
C TYR A 154 -8.01 11.05 28.29
N LEU A 155 -6.71 10.88 28.02
CA LEU A 155 -5.76 10.26 28.95
C LEU A 155 -4.38 10.93 28.95
N GLU A 156 -3.67 10.85 30.09
CA GLU A 156 -2.40 11.53 30.37
C GLU A 156 -1.18 10.96 29.62
N ILE A 157 -1.23 10.85 28.28
CA ILE A 157 -0.05 10.49 27.49
C ILE A 157 1.01 11.57 27.66
N LEU A 158 2.24 11.16 28.01
CA LEU A 158 3.34 12.10 28.16
C LEU A 158 3.69 12.71 26.79
N TYR A 159 3.96 14.01 26.76
CA TYR A 159 4.36 14.70 25.53
C TYR A 159 5.56 14.02 24.84
N SER A 160 6.51 13.49 25.61
CA SER A 160 7.67 12.75 25.08
C SER A 160 7.28 11.45 24.38
N GLU A 161 6.28 10.74 24.88
CA GLU A 161 5.80 9.48 24.32
C GLU A 161 5.08 9.73 22.98
N ASN A 162 4.19 10.72 22.96
CA ASN A 162 3.53 11.16 21.73
C ASN A 162 4.55 11.65 20.69
N PHE A 163 5.50 12.49 21.10
CA PHE A 163 6.55 13.01 20.21
C PHE A 163 7.39 11.89 19.60
N PHE A 164 7.76 10.88 20.39
CA PHE A 164 8.50 9.72 19.91
C PHE A 164 7.69 8.92 18.88
N LEU A 165 6.42 8.60 19.19
CA LEU A 165 5.55 7.87 18.27
C LEU A 165 5.42 8.62 16.93
N MET A 166 5.16 9.93 16.99
CA MET A 166 5.00 10.76 15.79
C MET A 166 6.27 10.88 14.97
N THR A 167 7.44 10.89 15.61
CA THR A 167 8.72 10.84 14.91
C THR A 167 8.91 9.52 14.16
N MET A 168 8.57 8.39 14.79
CA MET A 168 8.67 7.07 14.15
C MET A 168 7.67 6.90 12.99
N VAL A 169 6.44 7.42 13.15
CA VAL A 169 5.43 7.44 12.09
C VAL A 169 5.92 8.29 10.91
N THR A 170 6.44 9.48 11.18
CA THR A 170 6.98 10.37 10.14
C THR A 170 8.15 9.72 9.40
N PHE A 171 9.07 9.10 10.13
CA PHE A 171 10.17 8.33 9.55
C PHE A 171 9.66 7.21 8.63
N THR A 172 8.63 6.48 9.05
CA THR A 172 7.99 5.41 8.26
C THR A 172 7.36 5.96 6.99
N CYS A 173 6.67 7.10 7.06
CA CYS A 173 6.08 7.78 5.90
C CYS A 173 7.15 8.25 4.90
N ILE A 174 8.27 8.81 5.40
CA ILE A 174 9.41 9.21 4.57
C ILE A 174 9.99 7.98 3.86
N CYS A 175 10.19 6.88 4.58
CA CYS A 175 10.65 5.62 3.98
C CYS A 175 9.67 5.12 2.91
N GLY A 176 8.36 5.15 3.17
CA GLY A 176 7.33 4.80 2.19
C GLY A 176 7.42 5.66 0.92
N TYR A 177 7.55 6.97 1.05
CA TYR A 177 7.75 7.88 -0.08
C TYR A 177 9.01 7.54 -0.89
N LEU A 178 10.13 7.27 -0.20
CA LEU A 178 11.38 6.86 -0.85
C LEU A 178 11.24 5.53 -1.59
N VAL A 179 10.45 4.59 -1.05
CA VAL A 179 10.14 3.32 -1.73
C VAL A 179 9.36 3.57 -3.02
N HIS A 180 8.40 4.48 -3.01
CA HIS A 180 7.63 4.81 -4.21
C HIS A 180 8.43 5.54 -5.29
N SER A 181 9.46 6.29 -4.91
CA SER A 181 10.14 7.23 -5.80
C SER A 181 10.83 6.55 -7.01
N ASN A 182 11.66 5.52 -6.79
CA ASN A 182 12.32 4.82 -7.90
C ASN A 182 12.86 3.42 -7.49
N PRO A 183 12.29 2.32 -8.01
CA PRO A 183 12.81 0.97 -7.75
C PRO A 183 14.08 0.61 -8.53
N GLY A 184 14.47 1.43 -9.50
CA GLY A 184 15.54 1.12 -10.45
C GLY A 184 15.01 0.57 -11.77
N TYR A 185 14.04 1.28 -12.37
CA TYR A 185 13.58 0.97 -13.73
C TYR A 185 14.73 1.12 -14.75
N VAL A 186 14.84 0.17 -15.66
CA VAL A 186 15.83 0.19 -16.75
C VAL A 186 15.24 0.97 -17.93
N GLY A 187 15.83 2.12 -18.23
CA GLY A 187 15.51 2.89 -19.43
C GLY A 187 16.22 2.38 -20.69
N PRO A 188 15.82 2.85 -21.90
CA PRO A 188 16.39 2.41 -23.18
C PRO A 188 17.90 2.63 -23.27
N VAL A 189 18.39 3.78 -22.80
CA VAL A 189 19.81 4.18 -22.86
C VAL A 189 20.71 3.30 -21.99
N ALA A 190 20.22 2.89 -20.81
CA ALA A 190 20.97 1.97 -19.94
C ALA A 190 21.11 0.57 -20.58
N ALA A 191 20.15 0.16 -21.41
CA ALA A 191 20.25 -1.08 -22.16
C ALA A 191 21.27 -1.01 -23.31
N GLU A 192 21.46 0.16 -23.92
CA GLU A 192 22.47 0.40 -24.96
C GLU A 192 23.89 0.42 -24.38
N MET A 193 24.09 1.02 -23.21
CA MET A 193 25.40 1.00 -22.53
C MET A 193 25.84 -0.43 -22.22
N VAL A 194 24.94 -1.30 -21.74
CA VAL A 194 25.24 -2.73 -21.50
C VAL A 194 25.57 -3.46 -22.80
N LYS A 195 24.90 -3.14 -23.92
CA LYS A 195 25.27 -3.67 -25.24
C LYS A 195 26.71 -3.27 -25.63
N SER A 196 27.09 -2.01 -25.40
CA SER A 196 28.47 -1.53 -25.73
C SER A 196 29.56 -2.12 -24.83
N SER A 197 29.27 -2.37 -23.55
CA SER A 197 30.23 -2.95 -22.61
C SER A 197 30.51 -4.43 -22.92
N ASN A 198 29.51 -5.18 -23.38
CA ASN A 198 29.69 -6.57 -23.79
C ASN A 198 30.45 -6.73 -25.11
N THR A 199 30.45 -5.71 -26.00
CA THR A 199 31.27 -5.73 -27.22
C THR A 199 32.75 -5.39 -26.98
N ALA A 200 33.12 -4.84 -25.82
CA ALA A 200 34.50 -4.49 -25.47
C ALA A 200 35.23 -5.56 -24.63
N ALA A 201 34.53 -6.62 -24.21
CA ALA A 201 35.08 -7.69 -23.39
C ALA A 201 35.38 -8.96 -24.22
N SER A 202 36.23 -8.84 -25.24
CA SER A 202 36.93 -9.98 -25.84
C SER A 202 38.24 -10.22 -25.07
N CYS A 203 38.15 -10.63 -23.82
CA CYS A 203 39.28 -11.23 -23.10
C CYS A 203 38.72 -12.30 -22.15
N SER A 204 39.12 -13.54 -22.41
CA SER A 204 38.64 -14.77 -21.81
C SER A 204 38.73 -14.77 -20.28
N VAL A 205 37.58 -14.77 -19.61
CA VAL A 205 37.44 -15.30 -18.25
C VAL A 205 36.13 -16.09 -18.19
N ASP A 206 36.25 -17.40 -18.05
CA ASP A 206 35.15 -18.34 -17.84
C ASP A 206 34.48 -18.08 -16.48
N PHE A 207 33.55 -17.13 -16.44
CA PHE A 207 32.50 -17.09 -15.45
C PHE A 207 31.17 -17.31 -16.15
N ALA A 208 30.49 -18.40 -15.80
CA ALA A 208 29.17 -18.79 -16.27
C ALA A 208 28.11 -17.71 -15.96
N TYR A 209 28.07 -16.65 -16.76
CA TYR A 209 26.93 -15.77 -16.88
C TYR A 209 25.94 -16.45 -17.82
N GLY A 210 24.83 -16.92 -17.28
CA GLY A 210 23.69 -17.30 -18.13
C GLY A 210 23.36 -16.13 -19.06
N GLU A 211 23.21 -16.44 -20.36
CA GLU A 211 22.83 -15.51 -21.42
C GLU A 211 21.79 -14.50 -20.90
N GLY A 212 22.07 -13.21 -21.12
CA GLY A 212 21.14 -12.14 -20.79
C GLY A 212 19.90 -12.27 -21.64
N ASP A 213 18.86 -12.95 -21.15
CA ASP A 213 17.60 -13.07 -21.86
C ASP A 213 17.05 -11.69 -22.22
N THR A 214 16.80 -11.45 -23.50
CA THR A 214 16.10 -10.24 -23.95
C THR A 214 14.69 -10.21 -23.34
N CYS A 215 14.24 -9.03 -22.90
CA CYS A 215 12.84 -8.84 -22.52
C CYS A 215 12.02 -8.61 -23.78
N THR A 216 11.05 -9.47 -24.08
CA THR A 216 10.18 -9.33 -25.25
C THR A 216 9.23 -8.14 -25.16
N VAL A 217 8.84 -7.74 -23.94
CA VAL A 217 7.94 -6.60 -23.69
C VAL A 217 8.68 -5.27 -23.78
N CYS A 218 9.82 -5.14 -23.09
CA CYS A 218 10.59 -3.89 -23.06
C CYS A 218 11.64 -3.80 -24.19
N GLN A 219 11.80 -4.86 -25.00
CA GLN A 219 12.76 -4.97 -26.09
C GLN A 219 14.20 -4.60 -25.70
N LEU A 220 14.62 -4.96 -24.48
CA LEU A 220 15.95 -4.66 -23.95
C LEU A 220 16.69 -5.92 -23.52
N LEU A 221 18.01 -5.90 -23.65
CA LEU A 221 18.89 -6.91 -23.08
C LEU A 221 18.87 -6.75 -21.57
N LYS A 222 18.42 -7.78 -20.82
CA LYS A 222 18.29 -7.66 -19.37
C LYS A 222 19.67 -7.58 -18.73
N PRO A 223 19.97 -6.52 -17.95
CA PRO A 223 21.13 -6.52 -17.09
C PRO A 223 21.08 -7.69 -16.09
N PRO A 224 22.21 -8.03 -15.45
CA PRO A 224 22.25 -9.05 -14.43
C PRO A 224 21.20 -8.84 -13.33
N ARG A 225 20.53 -9.93 -12.93
CA ARG A 225 19.49 -9.92 -11.88
C ARG A 225 18.31 -8.97 -12.16
N CYS A 226 18.20 -8.43 -13.37
CA CYS A 226 17.06 -7.63 -13.81
C CYS A 226 15.89 -8.53 -14.18
N SER A 227 14.66 -8.09 -13.92
CA SER A 227 13.47 -8.84 -14.30
C SER A 227 12.27 -7.94 -14.59
N HIS A 228 11.47 -8.33 -15.59
CA HIS A 228 10.25 -7.62 -15.94
C HIS A 228 9.16 -7.83 -14.87
N CYS A 229 8.50 -6.74 -14.48
CA CYS A 229 7.32 -6.77 -13.63
C CYS A 229 6.07 -6.52 -14.47
N HIS A 230 5.18 -7.50 -14.55
CA HIS A 230 3.90 -7.39 -15.28
C HIS A 230 3.03 -6.23 -14.77
N PHE A 231 2.97 -6.02 -13.45
CA PHE A 231 2.14 -4.97 -12.84
C PHE A 231 2.69 -3.56 -13.10
N CYS A 232 4.01 -3.39 -13.09
CA CYS A 232 4.63 -2.10 -13.37
C CYS A 232 4.83 -1.85 -14.87
N GLY A 233 4.83 -2.88 -15.71
CA GLY A 233 5.12 -2.78 -17.15
C GLY A 233 6.59 -2.52 -17.49
N HIS A 234 7.50 -2.63 -16.52
CA HIS A 234 8.91 -2.25 -16.67
C HIS A 234 9.86 -3.33 -16.14
N CYS A 235 11.06 -3.36 -16.72
CA CYS A 235 12.20 -4.11 -16.19
C CYS A 235 12.81 -3.37 -14.98
N VAL A 236 13.01 -4.09 -13.88
CA VAL A 236 13.54 -3.55 -12.61
C VAL A 236 14.87 -4.22 -12.28
N LEU A 237 15.88 -3.41 -11.96
CA LEU A 237 17.20 -3.88 -11.51
C LEU A 237 17.12 -4.59 -10.16
N LYS A 238 17.81 -5.73 -10.04
CA LYS A 238 17.79 -6.61 -8.85
C LYS A 238 16.38 -6.72 -8.25
N ARG A 239 15.41 -7.03 -9.10
CA ARG A 239 13.99 -7.00 -8.71
C ARG A 239 13.75 -8.01 -7.57
N ASP A 240 13.22 -7.51 -6.46
CA ASP A 240 12.83 -8.36 -5.33
C ASP A 240 11.40 -8.87 -5.51
N HIS A 241 10.43 -7.97 -5.44
CA HIS A 241 9.03 -8.27 -5.67
C HIS A 241 8.26 -7.02 -6.11
N HIS A 242 7.00 -7.21 -6.47
CA HIS A 242 6.04 -6.12 -6.56
C HIS A 242 5.20 -6.15 -5.28
N CYS A 243 5.29 -5.09 -4.48
CA CYS A 243 4.58 -5.02 -3.21
C CYS A 243 3.18 -4.46 -3.46
N VAL A 244 2.14 -5.29 -3.29
CA VAL A 244 0.75 -4.87 -3.50
C VAL A 244 0.31 -3.80 -2.49
N TRP A 245 0.84 -3.85 -1.26
CA TRP A 245 0.54 -2.90 -0.18
C TRP A 245 1.10 -1.50 -0.42
N LEU A 246 2.08 -1.38 -1.29
CA LEU A 246 2.69 -0.12 -1.72
C LEU A 246 2.46 0.15 -3.22
N ASP A 247 1.71 -0.69 -3.94
CA ASP A 247 1.51 -0.61 -5.40
C ASP A 247 2.80 -0.22 -6.20
N THR A 248 3.95 -0.75 -5.78
CA THR A 248 5.26 -0.41 -6.37
C THR A 248 6.21 -1.59 -6.30
N CYS A 249 7.20 -1.60 -7.19
CA CYS A 249 8.26 -2.60 -7.13
C CYS A 249 9.26 -2.29 -6.03
N VAL A 250 9.80 -3.34 -5.41
CA VAL A 250 11.01 -3.27 -4.58
C VAL A 250 12.16 -3.84 -5.40
N GLY A 251 13.23 -3.07 -5.54
CA GLY A 251 14.41 -3.39 -6.35
C GLY A 251 15.65 -2.64 -5.85
N GLU A 252 16.72 -2.67 -6.64
CA GLU A 252 18.06 -2.20 -6.24
C GLU A 252 18.05 -0.82 -5.54
N ARG A 253 17.32 0.15 -6.10
CA ARG A 253 17.42 1.56 -5.68
C ARG A 253 16.58 1.92 -4.47
N ASN A 254 15.60 1.10 -4.10
CA ASN A 254 14.66 1.40 -3.02
C ASN A 254 14.56 0.30 -1.94
N HIS A 255 15.26 -0.83 -2.08
CA HIS A 255 15.20 -1.95 -1.14
C HIS A 255 15.56 -1.55 0.30
N ARG A 256 16.52 -0.63 0.48
CA ARG A 256 16.89 -0.14 1.82
C ARG A 256 15.77 0.64 2.50
N ALA A 257 15.17 1.57 1.77
CA ALA A 257 14.04 2.35 2.25
C ALA A 257 12.86 1.43 2.61
N PHE A 258 12.69 0.33 1.86
CA PHE A 258 11.68 -0.67 2.17
C PHE A 258 11.96 -1.37 3.51
N ILE A 259 13.18 -1.86 3.75
CA ILE A 259 13.53 -2.51 5.02
C ILE A 259 13.45 -1.54 6.20
N LEU A 260 13.95 -0.30 6.05
CA LEU A 260 13.87 0.73 7.08
C LEU A 260 12.42 1.13 7.38
N GLY A 261 11.59 1.27 6.34
CA GLY A 261 10.16 1.53 6.49
C GLY A 261 9.43 0.39 7.20
N LEU A 262 9.77 -0.87 6.94
CA LEU A 262 9.21 -2.00 7.67
C LEU A 262 9.60 -2.00 9.15
N ALA A 263 10.87 -1.73 9.45
CA ALA A 263 11.33 -1.63 10.83
C ALA A 263 10.61 -0.48 11.59
N GLY A 264 10.52 0.70 10.96
CA GLY A 264 9.78 1.84 11.50
C GLY A 264 8.30 1.50 11.73
N LEU A 265 7.65 0.85 10.75
CA LEU A 265 6.25 0.45 10.86
C LEU A 265 5.99 -0.54 12.01
N VAL A 266 6.86 -1.55 12.19
CA VAL A 266 6.75 -2.49 13.32
C VAL A 266 6.86 -1.74 14.65
N VAL A 267 7.85 -0.85 14.79
CA VAL A 267 8.04 -0.06 16.01
C VAL A 267 6.83 0.83 16.28
N SER A 268 6.33 1.56 15.28
CA SER A 268 5.15 2.42 15.42
C SER A 268 3.89 1.64 15.80
N LEU A 269 3.64 0.47 15.18
CA LEU A 269 2.46 -0.34 15.49
C LEU A 269 2.55 -0.93 16.90
N LEU A 270 3.69 -1.48 17.30
CA LEU A 270 3.86 -2.06 18.64
C LEU A 270 3.80 -1.00 19.73
N TYR A 271 4.52 0.13 19.55
CA TYR A 271 4.56 1.20 20.54
C TYR A 271 3.22 1.93 20.65
N GLY A 272 2.59 2.28 19.53
CA GLY A 272 1.26 2.90 19.52
C GLY A 272 0.18 2.00 20.14
N SER A 273 0.23 0.69 19.87
CA SER A 273 -0.67 -0.28 20.50
C SER A 273 -0.42 -0.39 22.01
N ASN A 274 0.84 -0.41 22.43
CA ASN A 274 1.19 -0.45 23.85
C ASN A 274 0.64 0.78 24.59
N LEU A 275 0.93 1.99 24.10
CA LEU A 275 0.40 3.23 24.67
C LEU A 275 -1.13 3.19 24.76
N THR A 276 -1.81 2.84 23.66
CA THR A 276 -3.28 2.78 23.62
C THR A 276 -3.85 1.76 24.61
N LEU A 277 -3.26 0.56 24.71
CA LEU A 277 -3.78 -0.49 25.58
C LEU A 277 -3.48 -0.23 27.07
N THR A 278 -2.33 0.34 27.41
CA THR A 278 -2.02 0.73 28.80
C THR A 278 -2.91 1.87 29.30
N THR A 279 -3.45 2.62 28.35
CA THR A 279 -4.35 3.75 28.57
C THR A 279 -5.80 3.30 28.73
N VAL A 280 -6.26 2.30 27.96
CA VAL A 280 -7.67 1.85 27.94
C VAL A 280 -7.95 0.66 28.87
N CYS A 281 -6.99 -0.24 29.07
CA CYS A 281 -7.13 -1.37 29.98
C CYS A 281 -6.46 -1.07 31.32
N ARG A 282 -6.89 -1.71 32.42
CA ARG A 282 -6.23 -1.54 33.72
C ARG A 282 -4.75 -1.94 33.62
N PRO A 283 -3.81 -1.02 33.85
CA PRO A 283 -2.40 -1.33 33.67
C PRO A 283 -1.83 -2.06 34.89
N ARG A 284 -0.89 -2.96 34.63
CA ARG A 284 0.00 -3.58 35.61
C ARG A 284 1.44 -3.28 35.23
N THR A 285 2.26 -2.94 36.21
CA THR A 285 3.68 -2.72 35.99
C THR A 285 4.44 -4.06 35.92
N LEU A 286 5.04 -4.35 34.78
CA LEU A 286 6.01 -5.42 34.56
C LEU A 286 7.43 -4.89 34.83
N TRP A 287 8.16 -5.59 35.69
CA TRP A 287 9.53 -5.26 36.10
C TRP A 287 9.74 -3.81 36.58
N GLY A 288 8.71 -3.18 37.15
CA GLY A 288 8.79 -1.84 37.75
C GLY A 288 8.89 -0.67 36.77
N THR A 289 8.93 -0.91 35.45
CA THR A 289 9.12 0.15 34.43
C THR A 289 8.19 0.05 33.23
N VAL A 290 7.65 -1.12 32.91
CA VAL A 290 6.83 -1.35 31.70
C VAL A 290 5.36 -1.51 32.09
N LEU A 291 4.46 -0.66 31.60
CA LEU A 291 3.01 -0.85 31.81
C LEU A 291 2.48 -1.89 30.81
N VAL A 292 1.66 -2.83 31.29
CA VAL A 292 1.01 -3.88 30.48
C VAL A 292 -0.47 -4.03 30.87
N PRO A 293 -1.39 -4.23 29.93
CA PRO A 293 -2.81 -4.47 30.21
C PRO A 293 -3.06 -5.73 31.05
N GLU A 294 -3.80 -5.62 32.17
CA GLU A 294 -4.17 -6.77 33.02
C GLU A 294 -5.63 -7.20 32.87
N SER A 295 -6.56 -6.25 32.71
CA SER A 295 -7.98 -6.56 32.44
C SER A 295 -8.60 -5.53 31.50
N CYS A 296 -9.32 -6.03 30.49
CA CYS A 296 -10.03 -5.22 29.49
C CYS A 296 -11.55 -5.53 29.51
N SER A 297 -12.10 -6.05 30.61
CA SER A 297 -13.52 -6.45 30.68
C SER A 297 -14.49 -5.29 30.47
N GLU A 298 -14.10 -4.08 30.88
CA GLU A 298 -14.93 -2.86 30.88
C GLU A 298 -14.83 -2.08 29.56
N VAL A 299 -13.98 -2.47 28.60
CA VAL A 299 -13.72 -1.68 27.38
C VAL A 299 -14.94 -1.54 26.46
N TYR A 300 -15.93 -2.43 26.59
CA TYR A 300 -17.16 -2.44 25.80
C TYR A 300 -18.33 -1.68 26.45
N GLU A 301 -18.13 -1.08 27.62
CA GLU A 301 -19.15 -0.23 28.26
C GLU A 301 -19.25 1.16 27.62
N ASP A 302 -18.16 1.62 27.01
CA ASP A 302 -18.06 2.90 26.31
C ASP A 302 -17.54 2.69 24.88
N ILE A 303 -18.19 3.35 23.90
CA ILE A 303 -17.85 3.20 22.48
C ILE A 303 -16.48 3.80 22.13
N HIS A 304 -16.05 4.87 22.79
CA HIS A 304 -14.74 5.49 22.60
C HIS A 304 -13.64 4.55 23.10
N MET A 305 -13.83 3.95 24.28
CA MET A 305 -12.91 2.94 24.82
C MET A 305 -12.85 1.68 23.95
N SER A 306 -14.01 1.24 23.44
CA SER A 306 -14.10 0.14 22.48
C SER A 306 -13.31 0.44 21.21
N LEU A 307 -13.47 1.63 20.65
CA LEU A 307 -12.79 2.06 19.43
C LEU A 307 -11.27 2.09 19.60
N CYS A 308 -10.77 2.63 20.72
CA CYS A 308 -9.34 2.62 21.04
C CYS A 308 -8.81 1.19 21.21
N PHE A 309 -9.52 0.34 21.95
CA PHE A 309 -9.15 -1.06 22.17
C PHE A 309 -9.07 -1.84 20.85
N VAL A 310 -10.13 -1.78 20.05
CA VAL A 310 -10.22 -2.46 18.75
C VAL A 310 -9.12 -1.98 17.79
N SER A 311 -8.83 -0.67 17.79
CA SER A 311 -7.77 -0.08 16.96
C SER A 311 -6.38 -0.58 17.36
N ALA A 312 -6.11 -0.71 18.67
CA ALA A 312 -4.85 -1.26 19.15
C ALA A 312 -4.71 -2.76 18.83
N VAL A 313 -5.78 -3.55 18.97
CA VAL A 313 -5.78 -4.97 18.57
C VAL A 313 -5.55 -5.10 17.06
N TYR A 314 -6.18 -4.25 16.24
CA TYR A 314 -5.96 -4.21 14.80
C TYR A 314 -4.49 -3.90 14.47
N ALA A 315 -3.89 -2.89 15.12
CA ALA A 315 -2.49 -2.54 14.92
C ALA A 315 -1.54 -3.69 15.29
N LEU A 316 -1.79 -4.43 16.38
CA LEU A 316 -1.03 -5.63 16.74
C LEU A 316 -1.18 -6.75 15.70
N LEU A 317 -2.39 -6.98 15.19
CA LEU A 317 -2.63 -7.98 14.14
C LEU A 317 -1.90 -7.63 12.84
N VAL A 318 -1.78 -6.35 12.50
CA VAL A 318 -0.98 -5.88 11.36
C VAL A 318 0.52 -5.99 11.64
N ALA A 319 0.96 -5.77 12.89
CA ALA A 319 2.38 -5.84 13.26
C ALA A 319 2.97 -7.24 13.02
N VAL A 320 2.21 -8.31 13.25
CA VAL A 320 2.66 -9.71 13.07
C VAL A 320 3.15 -10.00 11.64
N PRO A 321 2.34 -9.89 10.57
CA PRO A 321 2.80 -10.16 9.21
C PRO A 321 3.87 -9.17 8.75
N VAL A 322 3.84 -7.91 9.19
CA VAL A 322 4.87 -6.92 8.86
C VAL A 322 6.22 -7.32 9.48
N ALA A 323 6.24 -7.77 10.74
CA ALA A 323 7.44 -8.26 11.40
C ALA A 323 7.97 -9.54 10.76
N LEU A 324 7.10 -10.48 10.38
CA LEU A 324 7.50 -11.68 9.64
C LEU A 324 8.11 -11.32 8.27
N MET A 325 7.55 -10.34 7.57
CA MET A 325 8.10 -9.85 6.30
C MET A 325 9.46 -9.17 6.50
N LEU A 326 9.64 -8.40 7.57
CA LEU A 326 10.94 -7.82 7.92
C LEU A 326 11.99 -8.90 8.18
N LEU A 327 11.67 -9.91 9.00
CA LEU A 327 12.57 -11.03 9.28
C LEU A 327 12.94 -11.80 8.01
N GLN A 328 11.96 -12.06 7.13
CA GLN A 328 12.21 -12.70 5.85
C GLN A 328 13.17 -11.88 4.98
N GLN A 329 12.97 -10.56 4.91
CA GLN A 329 13.83 -9.66 4.12
C GLN A 329 15.24 -9.58 4.67
N LEU A 330 15.41 -9.50 6.00
CA LEU A 330 16.73 -9.51 6.64
C LEU A 330 17.47 -10.83 6.38
N TRP A 331 16.77 -11.97 6.43
CA TRP A 331 17.32 -13.27 6.09
C TRP A 331 17.76 -13.34 4.61
N LEU A 332 16.94 -12.82 3.69
CA LEU A 332 17.26 -12.75 2.27
C LEU A 332 18.47 -11.85 1.96
N VAL A 333 18.57 -10.70 2.64
CA VAL A 333 19.74 -9.82 2.57
C VAL A 333 21.00 -10.54 3.05
N ALA A 334 20.93 -11.27 4.17
CA ALA A 334 22.05 -12.06 4.68
C ALA A 334 22.54 -13.13 3.69
N LEU A 335 21.66 -13.64 2.83
CA LEU A 335 21.98 -14.60 1.77
C LEU A 335 22.26 -13.96 0.40
N ASN A 336 22.23 -12.63 0.29
CA ASN A 336 22.28 -11.88 -0.99
C ASN A 336 21.33 -12.43 -2.06
N THR A 337 20.13 -12.82 -1.63
CA THR A 337 19.10 -13.45 -2.47
C THR A 337 17.86 -12.56 -2.49
N THR A 338 17.21 -12.40 -3.65
CA THR A 338 15.93 -11.70 -3.75
C THR A 338 14.74 -12.67 -3.64
N ILE A 339 13.53 -12.17 -3.31
CA ILE A 339 12.30 -12.99 -3.35
C ILE A 339 12.10 -13.63 -4.73
N TYR A 340 12.42 -12.89 -5.80
CA TYR A 340 12.32 -13.42 -7.16
C TYR A 340 13.26 -14.61 -7.39
N GLU A 341 14.48 -14.53 -6.89
CA GLU A 341 15.47 -15.61 -6.96
C GLU A 341 15.07 -16.80 -6.08
N LEU A 342 14.55 -16.55 -4.87
CA LEU A 342 14.00 -17.56 -3.97
C LEU A 342 12.89 -18.36 -4.65
N ARG A 343 11.93 -17.69 -5.31
CA ARG A 343 10.83 -18.33 -6.04
C ARG A 343 11.29 -19.18 -7.23
N ARG A 344 12.53 -19.00 -7.69
CA ARG A 344 13.17 -19.79 -8.74
C ARG A 344 14.21 -20.77 -8.21
N HIS A 345 14.21 -20.99 -6.90
CA HIS A 345 15.15 -21.90 -6.22
C HIS A 345 16.64 -21.53 -6.45
N ARG A 346 16.96 -20.24 -6.66
CA ARG A 346 18.33 -19.73 -6.86
C ARG A 346 18.89 -19.08 -5.58
N ILE A 347 18.85 -19.81 -4.47
CA ILE A 347 19.24 -19.30 -3.15
C ILE A 347 20.76 -19.25 -3.01
N GLY A 348 21.30 -18.14 -2.49
CA GLY A 348 22.72 -18.03 -2.14
C GLY A 348 23.67 -17.93 -3.33
N THR A 349 23.16 -17.91 -4.57
CA THR A 349 23.95 -17.85 -5.81
C THR A 349 24.96 -16.69 -5.83
N TYR A 350 24.61 -15.57 -5.20
CA TYR A 350 25.44 -14.36 -5.14
C TYR A 350 26.05 -14.12 -3.75
N SER A 351 25.96 -15.09 -2.84
CA SER A 351 26.42 -14.95 -1.46
C SER A 351 27.94 -14.88 -1.38
N ARG A 352 28.46 -13.92 -0.59
CA ARG A 352 29.88 -13.75 -0.28
C ARG A 352 30.17 -13.83 1.24
N GLY A 353 29.29 -14.51 1.97
CA GLY A 353 29.27 -14.55 3.43
C GLY A 353 28.34 -13.48 4.03
N ILE A 354 27.72 -13.81 5.16
CA ILE A 354 26.65 -13.00 5.79
C ILE A 354 27.10 -11.55 6.03
N TRP A 355 28.27 -11.37 6.65
CA TRP A 355 28.80 -10.04 6.95
C TRP A 355 29.03 -9.21 5.69
N THR A 356 29.69 -9.79 4.68
CA THR A 356 29.96 -9.15 3.40
C THR A 356 28.67 -8.78 2.68
N ASN A 357 27.68 -9.67 2.67
CA ASN A 357 26.38 -9.45 2.05
C ASN A 357 25.66 -8.26 2.69
N CYS A 358 25.57 -8.25 4.03
CA CYS A 358 24.95 -7.16 4.78
C CYS A 358 25.70 -5.84 4.58
N LYS A 359 27.04 -5.86 4.63
CA LYS A 359 27.87 -4.67 4.40
C LYS A 359 27.63 -4.10 3.00
N MET A 360 27.68 -4.92 1.96
CA MET A 360 27.42 -4.50 0.59
C MET A 360 25.99 -3.99 0.41
N PHE A 361 25.02 -4.62 1.10
CA PHE A 361 23.62 -4.19 1.03
C PHE A 361 23.42 -2.82 1.65
N TRP A 362 23.97 -2.51 2.82
CA TRP A 362 23.75 -1.23 3.51
C TRP A 362 24.71 -0.12 3.05
N PHE A 363 25.95 -0.48 2.74
CA PHE A 363 27.05 0.42 2.40
C PHE A 363 27.66 -0.02 1.06
N PRO A 364 27.02 0.30 -0.07
CA PRO A 364 27.54 -0.04 -1.38
C PRO A 364 28.72 0.88 -1.68
N ASP A 365 29.74 0.37 -2.34
CA ASP A 365 30.80 1.21 -2.86
C ASP A 365 30.18 2.18 -3.89
N ARG A 366 30.35 3.49 -3.70
CA ARG A 366 29.96 4.49 -4.70
C ARG A 366 30.89 4.30 -5.89
N ARG A 367 30.42 3.66 -6.96
CA ARG A 367 31.09 3.64 -8.25
C ARG A 367 30.53 4.72 -9.16
#